data_AF-A0AAU3W706-F1
#
_entry.id   AF-A0AAU3W706-F1
#
_cell.length_a   1.000
_cell.length_b   1.000
_cell.length_c   1.000
_cell.angle_alpha   90.00
_cell.angle_beta   90.00
_cell.angle_gamma   90.00
#
_symmetry.space_group_name_H-M   'P 1'
#
loop_
_entity.id
_entity.type
_entity.pdbx_description
1 polymer ?
#
loop_
_entity_poly.entity_id
_entity_poly.type
_entity_poly.pdbx_seq_one_letter_code
_entity_poly.pdbx_strand_id
1 'polypeptide(L)'
;MNDDPIVSAYLEHTRHLVHNVIHGDDPYDSALHVMGATLDFFPAYEHAGDVYCLWGALTDWVEVKPHEKALAVGHMVTAAREWLALDHDDDDAVRGYLVSWHDLVGYDGNVSGGGSN
;
A
#
# COMPACT_ATOMS: atom_id res chain seq x y z
N MET A 1 -12.67 4.26 16.09
CA MET A 1 -13.92 4.41 15.33
C MET A 1 -13.74 5.57 14.38
N ASN A 2 -13.21 5.27 13.20
CA ASN A 2 -13.13 6.20 12.09
C ASN A 2 -14.56 6.46 11.57
N ASP A 3 -15.29 7.33 12.27
CA ASP A 3 -16.68 7.69 11.95
C ASP A 3 -16.81 8.56 10.69
N ASP A 4 -15.71 8.82 9.99
CA ASP A 4 -15.72 9.52 8.70
C ASP A 4 -16.24 8.57 7.60
N PRO A 5 -17.39 8.89 6.97
CA PRO A 5 -17.97 8.05 5.92
C PRO A 5 -17.06 7.93 4.68
N ILE A 6 -16.17 8.89 4.43
CA ILE A 6 -15.22 8.85 3.32
C ILE A 6 -14.10 7.85 3.63
N VAL A 7 -13.58 7.84 4.85
CA VAL A 7 -12.57 6.86 5.30
C VAL A 7 -13.15 5.45 5.30
N SER A 8 -14.40 5.29 5.77
CA SER A 8 -15.09 4.00 5.72
C SER A 8 -15.26 3.49 4.29
N ALA A 9 -15.69 4.35 3.36
CA ALA A 9 -15.83 3.99 1.94
C ALA A 9 -14.48 3.63 1.30
N TYR A 10 -13.42 4.36 1.64
CA TYR A 10 -12.05 4.03 1.20
C TYR A 10 -11.61 2.65 1.69
N LEU A 11 -11.75 2.37 2.99
CA LEU A 11 -11.34 1.10 3.59
C LEU A 11 -12.16 -0.07 3.05
N GLU A 12 -13.46 0.11 2.79
CA GLU A 12 -14.28 -0.90 2.14
C GLU A 12 -13.84 -1.15 0.69
N HIS A 13 -13.61 -0.08 -0.08
CA HIS A 13 -13.20 -0.18 -1.47
C HIS A 13 -11.82 -0.85 -1.61
N THR A 14 -10.84 -0.40 -0.83
CA THR A 14 -9.49 -0.98 -0.82
C THR A 14 -9.48 -2.41 -0.29
N ARG A 15 -10.31 -2.75 0.69
CA ARG A 15 -10.46 -4.15 1.15
C ARG A 15 -10.84 -5.10 0.01
N HIS A 16 -11.76 -4.68 -0.87
CA HIS A 16 -12.13 -5.50 -2.03
C HIS A 16 -10.95 -5.68 -3.00
N LEU A 17 -10.22 -4.60 -3.30
CA LEU A 17 -9.06 -4.65 -4.20
C LEU A 17 -7.92 -5.48 -3.63
N VAL A 18 -7.62 -5.32 -2.34
CA VAL A 18 -6.59 -6.09 -1.63
C VAL A 18 -6.96 -7.59 -1.58
N HIS A 19 -8.24 -7.93 -1.49
CA HIS A 19 -8.68 -9.32 -1.62
C HIS A 19 -8.35 -9.91 -2.99
N ASN A 20 -8.46 -9.11 -4.07
CA ASN A 20 -8.09 -9.54 -5.42
C ASN A 20 -6.57 -9.72 -5.60
N VAL A 21 -5.73 -9.02 -4.82
CA VAL A 21 -4.28 -9.28 -4.81
C VAL A 21 -3.97 -10.71 -4.35
N ILE A 22 -4.76 -11.27 -3.44
CA ILE A 22 -4.55 -12.63 -2.90
C ILE A 22 -5.17 -13.71 -3.78
N HIS A 23 -6.35 -13.43 -4.33
CA HIS A 23 -7.22 -14.44 -4.94
C HIS A 23 -7.43 -14.28 -6.45
N GLY A 24 -7.01 -13.15 -7.02
CA GLY A 24 -7.15 -12.85 -8.44
C GLY A 24 -6.06 -13.51 -9.28
N ASP A 25 -6.24 -13.45 -10.60
CA ASP A 25 -5.34 -14.06 -11.57
C ASP A 25 -4.03 -13.26 -11.72
N ASP A 26 -4.06 -11.95 -11.50
CA ASP A 26 -2.90 -11.06 -11.59
C ASP A 26 -2.78 -10.15 -10.35
N PRO A 27 -1.93 -10.53 -9.37
CA PRO A 27 -1.66 -9.71 -8.21
C PRO A 27 -1.03 -8.35 -8.52
N TYR A 28 -0.25 -8.22 -9.61
CA TYR A 28 0.37 -6.95 -10.00
C TYR A 28 -0.69 -5.97 -10.50
N ASP A 29 -1.59 -6.42 -11.38
CA ASP A 29 -2.70 -5.59 -11.87
C ASP A 29 -3.64 -5.18 -10.73
N SER A 30 -3.93 -6.12 -9.81
CA SER A 30 -4.72 -5.82 -8.62
C SER A 30 -4.03 -4.79 -7.71
N ALA A 31 -2.71 -4.89 -7.52
CA ALA A 31 -1.94 -3.93 -6.72
C ALA A 31 -1.93 -2.52 -7.36
N LEU A 32 -1.83 -2.43 -8.69
CA LEU A 32 -1.98 -1.15 -9.40
C LEU A 32 -3.35 -0.53 -9.16
N HIS A 33 -4.42 -1.34 -9.13
CA HIS A 33 -5.75 -0.84 -8.79
C HIS A 33 -5.83 -0.33 -7.35
N VAL A 34 -5.18 -0.98 -6.37
CA VAL A 34 -5.12 -0.47 -4.98
C VAL A 34 -4.40 0.88 -4.93
N MET A 35 -3.25 0.99 -5.61
CA MET A 35 -2.49 2.25 -5.71
C MET A 35 -3.35 3.35 -6.34
N GLY A 36 -3.95 3.07 -7.50
CA GLY A 36 -4.79 4.04 -8.24
C GLY A 36 -6.00 4.49 -7.44
N ALA A 37 -6.70 3.55 -6.79
CA ALA A 37 -7.85 3.87 -5.93
C ALA A 37 -7.46 4.77 -4.75
N THR A 38 -6.22 4.71 -4.27
CA THR A 38 -5.77 5.52 -3.13
C THR A 38 -5.65 7.00 -3.49
N LEU A 39 -5.38 7.36 -4.76
CA LEU A 39 -5.26 8.74 -5.21
C LEU A 39 -6.51 9.59 -4.94
N ASP A 40 -7.69 8.99 -5.07
CA ASP A 40 -8.97 9.68 -4.87
C ASP A 40 -9.23 10.05 -3.39
N PHE A 41 -8.45 9.48 -2.46
CA PHE A 41 -8.66 9.60 -1.02
C PHE A 41 -7.50 10.26 -0.27
N PHE A 42 -6.47 10.74 -0.97
CA PHE A 42 -5.36 11.54 -0.40
C PHE A 42 -5.81 12.65 0.57
N PRO A 43 -6.87 13.43 0.29
CA PRO A 43 -7.27 14.51 1.19
C PRO A 43 -8.10 14.04 2.41
N ALA A 44 -8.54 12.79 2.44
CA ALA A 44 -9.51 12.29 3.42
C ALA A 44 -8.98 11.20 4.35
N TYR A 45 -7.99 10.43 3.92
CA TYR A 45 -7.39 9.37 4.73
C TYR A 45 -5.93 9.69 5.02
N GLU A 46 -5.57 9.78 6.30
CA GLU A 46 -4.25 10.25 6.73
C GLU A 46 -3.09 9.38 6.20
N HIS A 47 -3.32 8.08 6.07
CA HIS A 47 -2.31 7.12 5.58
C HIS A 47 -2.37 6.89 4.06
N ALA A 48 -3.21 7.62 3.31
CA ALA A 48 -3.37 7.40 1.88
C ALA A 48 -2.05 7.57 1.11
N GLY A 49 -1.22 8.54 1.50
CA GLY A 49 0.11 8.72 0.91
C GLY A 49 1.01 7.50 1.10
N ASP A 50 1.03 6.96 2.31
CA ASP A 50 1.88 5.82 2.67
C ASP A 50 1.42 4.51 2.02
N VAL A 51 0.10 4.31 1.94
CA VAL A 51 -0.51 3.18 1.21
C VAL A 51 -0.19 3.29 -0.29
N TYR A 52 -0.32 4.48 -0.88
CA TYR A 52 0.06 4.71 -2.28
C TYR A 52 1.53 4.38 -2.52
N CYS A 53 2.42 4.84 -1.63
CA CYS A 53 3.86 4.59 -1.76
C CYS A 53 4.21 3.10 -1.61
N LEU A 54 3.57 2.39 -0.68
CA LEU A 54 3.75 0.95 -0.53
C LEU A 54 3.40 0.19 -1.80
N TRP A 55 2.17 0.36 -2.31
CA TRP A 55 1.73 -0.38 -3.50
C TRP A 55 2.52 0.02 -4.73
N GLY A 56 2.85 1.32 -4.87
CA GLY A 56 3.70 1.83 -5.94
C GLY A 56 5.10 1.22 -5.92
N ALA A 57 5.75 1.13 -4.75
CA ALA A 57 7.07 0.53 -4.62
C ALA A 57 7.06 -0.97 -4.95
N LEU A 58 6.02 -1.70 -4.53
CA LEU A 58 5.89 -3.12 -4.86
C LEU A 58 5.67 -3.36 -6.36
N THR A 59 4.85 -2.53 -7.03
CA THR A 59 4.64 -2.63 -8.48
C THR A 59 5.88 -2.19 -9.26
N ASP A 60 6.54 -1.11 -8.83
CA ASP A 60 7.80 -0.63 -9.44
C ASP A 60 8.92 -1.68 -9.33
N TRP A 61 8.97 -2.44 -8.23
CA TRP A 61 9.90 -3.57 -8.11
C TRP A 61 9.75 -4.56 -9.28
N VAL A 62 8.51 -4.93 -9.65
CA VAL A 62 8.26 -5.82 -10.80
C VAL A 62 8.80 -5.23 -12.11
N GLU A 63 8.70 -3.92 -12.29
CA GLU A 63 9.11 -3.20 -13.50
C GLU A 63 10.63 -3.01 -13.58
N VAL A 64 11.26 -2.59 -12.48
CA VAL A 64 12.69 -2.28 -12.39
C VAL A 64 13.52 -3.56 -12.29
N LYS A 65 13.02 -4.61 -11.62
CA LYS A 65 13.70 -5.89 -11.45
C LYS A 65 12.81 -7.05 -11.91
N PRO A 66 12.57 -7.21 -13.22
CA PRO A 66 11.65 -8.24 -13.74
C PRO A 66 12.08 -9.68 -13.41
N HIS A 67 13.37 -9.91 -13.17
CA HIS A 67 13.88 -11.21 -12.73
C HIS A 67 13.48 -11.56 -11.28
N GLU A 68 13.07 -10.58 -10.48
CA GLU A 68 12.56 -10.74 -9.11
C GLU A 68 11.02 -10.69 -9.05
N LYS A 69 10.32 -10.71 -10.20
CA LYS A 69 8.85 -10.60 -10.27
C LYS A 69 8.13 -11.54 -9.31
N ALA A 70 8.53 -12.80 -9.23
CA ALA A 70 7.90 -13.78 -8.35
C ALA A 70 8.06 -13.42 -6.86
N LEU A 71 9.20 -12.83 -6.48
CA LEU A 71 9.45 -12.34 -5.13
C LEU A 71 8.60 -11.12 -4.81
N ALA A 72 8.58 -10.13 -5.72
CA ALA A 72 7.76 -8.92 -5.56
C ALA A 72 6.26 -9.25 -5.44
N VAL A 73 5.76 -10.17 -6.28
CA VAL A 73 4.38 -10.69 -6.18
C VAL A 73 4.15 -11.40 -4.83
N GLY A 74 5.10 -12.19 -4.35
CA GLY A 74 5.02 -12.81 -3.02
C GLY A 74 4.91 -11.78 -1.90
N HIS A 75 5.64 -10.66 -2.01
CA HIS A 75 5.51 -9.54 -1.08
C HIS A 75 4.16 -8.82 -1.20
N MET A 76 3.62 -8.59 -2.40
CA MET A 76 2.27 -8.03 -2.58
C MET A 76 1.20 -8.89 -1.88
N VAL A 77 1.26 -10.21 -2.04
CA VAL A 77 0.33 -11.13 -1.39
C VAL A 77 0.50 -11.11 0.13
N THR A 78 1.71 -10.97 0.64
CA THR A 78 1.99 -10.90 2.08
C THR A 78 1.47 -9.59 2.66
N ALA A 79 1.79 -8.45 2.04
CA ALA A 79 1.26 -7.13 2.40
C ALA A 79 -0.27 -7.12 2.38
N ALA A 80 -0.88 -7.71 1.35
CA ALA A 80 -2.33 -7.83 1.25
C ALA A 80 -2.94 -8.60 2.42
N ARG A 81 -2.35 -9.74 2.80
CA ARG A 81 -2.83 -10.56 3.93
C ARG A 81 -2.72 -9.82 5.25
N GLU A 82 -1.60 -9.17 5.48
CA GLU A 82 -1.34 -8.39 6.69
C GLU A 82 -2.28 -7.19 6.78
N TRP A 83 -2.46 -6.45 5.69
CA TRP A 83 -3.43 -5.36 5.60
C TRP A 83 -4.85 -5.80 5.95
N LEU A 84 -5.31 -6.94 5.43
CA LEU A 84 -6.66 -7.45 5.72
C LEU A 84 -6.85 -7.94 7.16
N ALA A 85 -5.76 -8.38 7.81
CA ALA A 85 -5.77 -8.84 9.19
C ALA A 85 -5.63 -7.69 10.21
N LEU A 86 -5.30 -6.48 9.73
CA LEU A 86 -5.07 -5.30 10.54
C LEU A 86 -6.38 -4.75 11.12
N ASP A 87 -6.30 -4.21 12.33
CA ASP A 87 -7.36 -3.39 12.90
C ASP A 87 -7.21 -1.95 12.38
N HIS A 88 -8.01 -1.56 11.38
CA HIS A 88 -7.96 -0.23 10.78
C HIS A 88 -8.54 0.89 11.67
N ASP A 89 -9.13 0.53 12.83
CA ASP A 89 -9.49 1.51 13.86
C ASP A 89 -8.34 1.84 14.82
N ASP A 90 -7.26 1.04 14.80
CA ASP A 90 -6.03 1.26 15.56
C ASP A 90 -4.97 1.94 14.68
N ASP A 91 -4.88 3.26 14.80
CA ASP A 91 -3.94 4.10 14.06
C ASP A 91 -2.46 3.70 14.26
N ASP A 92 -2.09 3.28 15.48
CA ASP A 92 -0.72 2.84 15.76
C ASP A 92 -0.41 1.50 15.09
N ALA A 93 -1.40 0.61 14.98
CA ALA A 93 -1.26 -0.63 14.21
C ALA A 93 -1.10 -0.35 12.72
N VAL A 94 -1.89 0.57 12.15
CA VAL A 94 -1.76 1.02 10.74
C VAL A 94 -0.40 1.62 10.46
N ARG A 95 0.04 2.56 11.30
CA ARG A 95 1.36 3.19 11.18
C ARG A 95 2.50 2.18 11.30
N GLY A 96 2.43 1.27 12.28
CA GLY A 96 3.44 0.24 12.48
C GLY A 96 3.57 -0.72 11.29
N TYR A 97 2.44 -1.13 10.71
CA TYR A 97 2.40 -1.90 9.47
C TYR A 97 3.11 -1.14 8.33
N LEU A 98 2.74 0.12 8.08
CA LEU A 98 3.29 0.91 6.97
C LEU A 98 4.80 1.14 7.11
N VAL A 99 5.27 1.49 8.31
CA VAL A 99 6.71 1.67 8.60
C VAL A 99 7.49 0.40 8.29
N SER A 100 7.01 -0.76 8.75
CA SER A 100 7.71 -2.04 8.52
C SER A 100 7.85 -2.38 7.03
N TRP A 101 6.84 -2.01 6.24
CA TRP A 101 6.84 -2.24 4.80
C TRP A 101 7.69 -1.22 4.05
N HIS A 102 7.68 0.05 4.45
CA HIS A 102 8.54 1.10 3.91
C HIS A 102 10.02 0.78 4.09
N ASP A 103 10.40 0.31 5.29
CA ASP A 103 11.77 -0.15 5.57
C ASP A 103 12.19 -1.30 4.63
N LEU A 104 11.28 -2.23 4.33
CA LEU A 104 11.55 -3.37 3.46
C LEU A 104 11.69 -2.96 1.98
N VAL A 105 10.80 -2.10 1.48
CA VAL A 105 10.84 -1.65 0.07
C VAL A 105 11.85 -0.53 -0.16
N GLY A 106 12.50 -0.03 0.89
CA GLY A 106 13.49 1.04 0.84
C GLY A 106 12.87 2.41 0.53
N TYR A 107 11.63 2.63 0.94
CA TYR A 107 10.99 3.94 0.85
C TYR A 107 11.50 4.82 2.00
N ASP A 108 12.60 5.54 1.75
CA ASP A 108 12.97 6.68 2.58
C ASP A 108 12.01 7.83 2.24
N GLY A 109 11.01 8.10 3.09
CA GLY A 109 10.06 9.22 2.94
C GLY A 109 10.68 10.63 2.93
N ASN A 110 11.97 10.76 2.61
CA ASN A 110 12.71 12.00 2.57
C ASN A 110 12.54 12.71 1.21
N VAL A 111 11.34 13.22 0.95
CA VAL A 111 11.17 14.41 0.11
C VAL A 111 11.42 15.64 0.99
N SER A 112 12.69 15.93 1.23
CA SER A 112 13.16 17.26 1.65
C SER A 112 14.49 17.53 0.97
N GLY A 113 14.48 18.59 0.18
CA GLY A 113 15.46 18.88 -0.84
C GLY A 113 16.86 19.25 -0.34
N GLY A 114 17.81 19.09 -1.24
CA GLY A 114 18.71 20.16 -1.63
C GLY A 114 19.79 20.53 -0.62
N GLY A 115 21.00 20.03 -0.89
CA GLY A 115 22.21 20.55 -0.28
C GLY A 115 23.43 19.91 -0.90
N SER A 116 23.78 20.35 -2.10
CA SER A 116 25.07 20.04 -2.73
C SER A 116 26.25 20.41 -1.83
N ASN A 117 27.28 19.56 -1.96
CA ASN A 117 28.71 19.75 -1.70
C ASN A 117 29.24 19.40 -0.29
#